data_AF-K5XG46-F1
#
_entry.id   AF-K5XG46-F1
#
_cell.length_a   1.000
_cell.length_b   1.000
_cell.length_c   1.000
_cell.angle_alpha   90.00
_cell.angle_beta   90.00
_cell.angle_gamma   90.00
#
_symmetry.space_group_name_H-M   'P 1'
#
loop_
_entity.id
_entity.type
_entity.pdbx_description
1 polymer ?
#
loop_
_entity_poly.entity_id
_entity_poly.type
_entity_poly.pdbx_seq_one_letter_code
_entity_poly.pdbx_strand_id
1 'polypeptide(L)'
;MPDKGVINNTVEFDFNGTAIYIFFTLFYNEGEQVTVNTECNFTLDNESPVFFNHSGDPTVPAQKKRDYHTLVFSKTGLEYKPHRMLISMSDVTYHVFLSFDYAQYT
;
A
#
# COMPACT_ATOMS: atom_id res chain seq x y z
N MET A 1 -7.38 25.23 6.85
CA MET A 1 -6.80 24.58 8.04
C MET A 1 -6.96 23.09 7.82
N PRO A 2 -5.90 22.28 7.75
CA PRO A 2 -6.11 20.84 7.66
C PRO A 2 -6.61 20.36 9.03
N ASP A 3 -7.67 19.56 8.99
CA ASP A 3 -8.30 18.95 10.16
C ASP A 3 -7.27 18.10 10.93
N LYS A 4 -7.04 18.42 12.20
CA LYS A 4 -6.29 17.58 13.13
C LYS A 4 -7.20 16.44 13.56
N GLY A 5 -7.35 15.41 12.74
CA GLY A 5 -8.45 14.47 12.92
C GLY A 5 -8.33 13.04 12.42
N VAL A 6 -7.24 12.60 11.78
CA VAL A 6 -6.89 11.17 11.64
C VAL A 6 -5.37 11.06 11.55
N ILE A 7 -4.78 10.34 12.50
CA ILE A 7 -3.34 10.06 12.60
C ILE A 7 -3.11 8.63 12.11
N ASN A 8 -2.41 8.49 10.98
CA ASN A 8 -2.00 7.23 10.36
C ASN A 8 -3.15 6.33 9.84
N ASN A 9 -3.43 6.40 8.53
CA ASN A 9 -4.17 5.31 7.88
C ASN A 9 -3.23 4.10 7.79
N THR A 10 -3.53 3.07 8.56
CA THR A 10 -2.79 1.82 8.57
C THR A 10 -3.71 0.65 8.24
N VAL A 11 -3.14 -0.38 7.63
CA VAL A 11 -3.74 -1.71 7.54
C VAL A 11 -2.85 -2.63 8.35
N GLU A 12 -3.45 -3.34 9.31
CA GLU A 12 -2.72 -4.24 10.19
C GLU A 12 -3.45 -5.57 10.27
N PHE A 13 -2.70 -6.67 10.14
CA PHE A 13 -3.23 -8.01 10.29
C PHE A 13 -2.13 -9.01 10.66
N ASP A 14 -2.55 -10.06 11.34
CA ASP A 14 -1.70 -11.22 11.64
C ASP A 14 -1.94 -12.33 10.63
N PHE A 15 -0.90 -13.11 10.33
CA PHE A 15 -1.00 -14.32 9.52
C PHE A 15 -0.05 -15.40 10.04
N ASN A 16 -0.28 -16.66 9.71
CA ASN A 16 0.64 -17.75 10.00
C ASN A 16 1.08 -18.39 8.69
N GLY A 17 2.38 -18.44 8.42
CA GLY A 17 2.90 -18.90 7.14
C GLY A 17 4.41 -18.77 7.01
N THR A 18 4.89 -19.03 5.80
CA THR A 18 6.29 -18.99 5.36
C THR A 18 6.52 -17.96 4.24
N ALA A 19 5.45 -17.37 3.72
CA ALA A 19 5.50 -16.27 2.76
C ALA A 19 4.27 -15.38 2.84
N ILE A 20 4.42 -14.13 2.40
CA ILE A 20 3.35 -13.14 2.24
C ILE A 20 3.54 -12.34 0.95
N TYR A 21 2.43 -12.04 0.30
CA TYR A 21 2.32 -11.25 -0.94
C TYR A 21 1.18 -10.25 -0.76
N ILE A 22 1.42 -8.97 -1.07
CA ILE A 22 0.44 -7.90 -0.94
C ILE A 22 0.17 -7.30 -2.31
N PHE A 23 -1.11 -7.14 -2.62
CA PHE A 23 -1.59 -6.69 -3.92
C PHE A 23 -2.45 -5.44 -3.80
N PHE A 24 -2.15 -4.44 -4.63
CA PHE A 24 -2.87 -3.17 -4.70
C PHE A 24 -3.44 -2.95 -6.12
N THR A 25 -4.48 -2.10 -6.20
CA THR A 25 -4.86 -1.45 -7.45
C THR A 25 -4.08 -0.14 -7.62
N LEU A 26 -3.32 0.02 -8.70
CA LEU A 26 -2.56 1.26 -8.98
C LEU A 26 -3.30 2.14 -9.98
N PHE A 27 -3.50 3.41 -9.63
CA PHE A 27 -4.28 4.37 -10.41
C PHE A 27 -3.35 5.37 -11.12
N TYR A 28 -3.62 5.67 -12.39
CA TYR A 28 -2.78 6.60 -13.16
C TYR A 28 -3.39 7.98 -13.25
N ASN A 29 -4.65 8.08 -13.64
CA ASN A 29 -5.37 9.34 -13.74
C ASN A 29 -6.87 9.08 -13.59
N GLU A 30 -7.52 9.71 -12.62
CA GLU A 30 -8.96 9.56 -12.35
C GLU A 30 -9.75 10.86 -12.62
N GLY A 31 -9.09 11.88 -13.16
CA GLY A 31 -9.64 13.20 -13.39
C GLY A 31 -8.98 14.26 -12.49
N GLU A 32 -9.35 15.51 -12.72
CA GLU A 32 -8.80 16.63 -11.97
C GLU A 32 -9.15 16.53 -10.49
N GLN A 33 -8.21 16.92 -9.63
CA GLN A 33 -8.37 16.97 -8.17
C GLN A 33 -8.65 15.62 -7.49
N VAL A 34 -8.48 14.50 -8.20
CA VAL A 34 -8.57 13.15 -7.62
C VAL A 34 -7.18 12.64 -7.25
N THR A 35 -6.99 12.27 -5.98
CA THR A 35 -5.76 11.66 -5.50
C THR A 35 -5.60 10.25 -6.07
N VAL A 36 -4.51 10.02 -6.80
CA VAL A 36 -4.15 8.71 -7.37
C VAL A 36 -2.81 8.17 -6.85
N ASN A 37 -2.09 8.96 -6.07
CA ASN A 37 -0.80 8.59 -5.51
C ASN A 37 -0.97 7.63 -4.33
N THR A 38 -0.15 6.59 -4.31
CA THR A 38 -0.08 5.64 -3.19
C THR A 38 1.34 5.64 -2.66
N GLU A 39 1.49 5.91 -1.37
CA GLU A 39 2.79 5.90 -0.71
C GLU A 39 2.67 5.33 0.69
N CYS A 40 3.42 4.25 0.94
CA CYS A 40 3.31 3.51 2.18
C CYS A 40 4.59 2.76 2.54
N ASN A 41 4.64 2.30 3.78
CA ASN A 41 5.68 1.47 4.32
C ASN A 41 5.10 0.12 4.74
N PHE A 42 5.77 -0.96 4.37
CA PHE A 42 5.47 -2.32 4.79
C PHE A 42 6.43 -2.73 5.91
N THR A 43 5.88 -3.09 7.07
CA THR A 43 6.63 -3.53 8.24
C THR A 43 6.16 -4.94 8.60
N LEU A 44 7.05 -5.93 8.45
CA LEU A 44 6.81 -7.31 8.82
C LEU A 44 7.55 -7.60 10.14
N ASP A 45 6.85 -8.12 11.15
CA ASP A 45 7.42 -8.50 12.45
C ASP A 45 8.26 -7.42 13.16
N ASN A 46 7.92 -6.14 12.93
CA ASN A 46 8.69 -4.97 13.40
C ASN A 46 10.12 -4.87 12.81
N GLU A 47 10.40 -5.53 11.69
CA GLU A 47 11.62 -5.31 10.90
C GLU A 47 11.65 -3.90 10.30
N SER A 48 12.78 -3.53 9.70
CA SER A 48 12.92 -2.24 9.01
C SER A 48 11.84 -2.06 7.93
N PRO A 49 11.12 -0.94 7.92
CA PRO A 49 10.04 -0.74 6.95
C PRO A 49 10.56 -0.72 5.51
N VAL A 50 9.81 -1.36 4.60
CA VAL A 50 10.07 -1.34 3.16
C VAL A 50 9.14 -0.32 2.52
N PHE A 51 9.74 0.72 1.94
CA PHE A 51 9.02 1.81 1.30
C PHE A 51 8.48 1.42 -0.08
N PHE A 52 7.26 1.86 -0.38
CA PHE A 52 6.64 1.75 -1.69
C PHE A 52 6.00 3.08 -2.10
N ASN A 53 6.17 3.44 -3.36
CA ASN A 53 5.58 4.63 -3.96
C ASN A 53 5.09 4.31 -5.37
N HIS A 54 3.86 4.72 -5.64
CA HIS A 54 3.28 4.83 -6.97
C HIS A 54 2.72 6.25 -7.14
N SER A 55 3.21 6.97 -8.15
CA SER A 55 2.67 8.26 -8.56
C SER A 55 1.79 8.10 -9.80
N GLY A 56 0.68 8.83 -9.84
CA GLY A 56 -0.14 8.93 -11.03
C GLY A 56 0.61 9.47 -12.25
N ASP A 57 0.02 9.29 -13.43
CA ASP A 57 0.51 9.82 -14.70
C ASP A 57 -0.58 10.68 -15.36
N PRO A 58 -0.47 12.01 -15.31
CA PRO A 58 -1.46 12.92 -15.89
C PRO A 58 -1.48 12.88 -17.42
N THR A 59 -0.50 12.25 -18.09
CA THR A 59 -0.50 12.08 -19.55
C THR A 59 -1.44 10.98 -20.01
N VAL A 60 -1.82 10.07 -19.10
CA VAL A 60 -2.83 9.04 -19.35
C VAL A 60 -4.21 9.70 -19.34
N PRO A 61 -5.10 9.44 -20.32
CA PRO A 61 -6.45 9.96 -20.28
C PRO A 61 -7.21 9.49 -19.03
N ALA A 62 -8.00 10.38 -18.42
CA ALA A 62 -8.73 10.09 -17.19
C ALA A 62 -9.56 8.80 -17.31
N GLN A 63 -9.49 7.97 -16.26
CA GLN A 63 -10.24 6.73 -16.08
C GLN A 63 -9.93 5.65 -17.13
N LYS A 64 -8.81 5.75 -17.86
CA LYS A 64 -8.43 4.77 -18.91
C LYS A 64 -7.44 3.71 -18.47
N LYS A 65 -6.73 3.91 -17.35
CA LYS A 65 -5.70 2.96 -16.90
C LYS A 65 -5.70 2.79 -15.39
N ARG A 66 -5.80 1.51 -14.98
CA ARG A 66 -5.61 1.02 -13.62
C ARG A 66 -4.93 -0.34 -13.70
N ASP A 67 -3.92 -0.55 -12.87
CA ASP A 67 -3.26 -1.86 -12.78
C ASP A 67 -3.80 -2.59 -11.55
N TYR A 68 -4.71 -3.52 -11.79
CA TYR A 68 -5.35 -4.33 -10.76
C TYR A 68 -4.45 -5.47 -10.30
N HIS A 69 -4.57 -5.86 -9.03
CA HIS A 69 -3.83 -7.00 -8.47
C HIS A 69 -2.31 -6.87 -8.68
N THR A 70 -1.79 -5.65 -8.55
CA THR A 70 -0.36 -5.40 -8.71
C THR A 70 0.36 -5.85 -7.45
N LEU A 71 1.34 -6.75 -7.58
CA LEU A 71 2.20 -7.15 -6.46
C LEU A 71 3.09 -5.96 -6.04
N VAL A 72 2.82 -5.40 -4.86
CA VAL A 72 3.56 -4.23 -4.34
C VAL A 72 4.54 -4.58 -3.23
N PHE A 73 4.36 -5.74 -2.58
CA PHE A 73 5.27 -6.25 -1.58
C PHE A 73 5.23 -7.78 -1.55
N SER A 74 6.38 -8.40 -1.35
CA SER A 74 6.47 -9.85 -1.10
C SER A 74 7.65 -10.18 -0.20
N LYS A 75 7.46 -11.17 0.67
CA LYS A 75 8.53 -11.76 1.48
C LYS A 75 8.31 -13.27 1.54
N THR A 76 9.35 -14.03 1.18
CA THR A 76 9.34 -15.50 1.19
C THR A 76 10.45 -16.02 2.10
N GLY A 77 10.39 -17.31 2.46
CA GLY A 77 11.42 -17.94 3.29
C GLY A 77 11.33 -17.53 4.75
N LEU A 78 10.13 -17.15 5.20
CA LEU A 78 9.83 -16.93 6.61
C LEU A 78 9.77 -18.28 7.35
N GLU A 79 10.14 -18.24 8.62
CA GLU A 79 9.90 -19.35 9.55
C GLU A 79 8.39 -19.58 9.68
N TYR A 80 7.92 -20.83 9.73
CA TYR A 80 6.49 -21.09 9.93
C TYR A 80 6.05 -20.73 11.35
N LYS A 81 5.49 -19.53 11.52
CA LYS A 81 4.98 -19.01 12.79
C LYS A 81 3.96 -17.90 12.57
N PRO A 82 3.29 -17.42 13.63
CA PRO A 82 2.53 -16.17 13.58
C PRO A 82 3.44 -14.99 13.24
N HIS A 83 3.03 -14.21 12.26
CA HIS A 83 3.65 -13.00 11.76
C HIS A 83 2.67 -11.84 11.85
N ARG A 84 3.20 -10.63 11.98
CA ARG A 84 2.41 -9.38 11.98
C ARG A 84 2.81 -8.51 10.80
N MET A 85 1.84 -8.15 9.97
CA MET A 85 2.01 -7.21 8.87
C MET A 85 1.38 -5.87 9.23
N LEU A 86 2.16 -4.81 9.09
CA LEU A 86 1.71 -3.43 9.21
C LEU A 86 2.01 -2.69 7.91
N ILE A 87 0.97 -2.15 7.28
CA ILE A 87 1.05 -1.24 6.15
C ILE A 87 0.68 0.14 6.67
N SER A 88 1.58 1.10 6.57
CA SER A 88 1.30 2.47 7.01
C SER A 88 1.47 3.46 5.86
N MET A 89 0.51 4.36 5.68
CA MET A 89 0.73 5.50 4.78
C MET A 89 1.94 6.31 5.23
N SER A 90 2.71 6.80 4.27
CA SER A 90 3.81 7.71 4.56
C SER A 90 3.30 9.06 5.07
N ASP A 91 4.04 9.66 6.00
CA ASP A 91 3.78 11.01 6.52
C ASP A 91 4.33 12.04 5.53
N VAL A 92 3.53 12.39 4.53
CA VAL A 92 3.89 13.31 3.45
C VAL A 92 2.97 14.54 3.42
N THR A 93 3.46 15.64 2.83
CA THR A 93 2.75 16.92 2.77
C THR A 93 1.72 17.03 1.65
N TYR A 94 1.56 15.97 0.83
CA TYR A 94 0.59 15.87 -0.24
C TYR A 94 -0.40 14.73 0.00
N HIS A 95 -1.48 14.70 -0.78
CA HIS A 95 -2.48 13.64 -0.65
C HIS A 95 -1.97 12.32 -1.23
N VAL A 96 -2.06 11.27 -0.42
CA VAL A 96 -1.85 9.87 -0.79
C VAL A 96 -2.96 9.02 -0.19
N PHE A 97 -3.19 7.84 -0.75
CA PHE A 97 -4.14 6.88 -0.20
C PHE A 97 -3.63 5.44 -0.35
N LEU A 98 -4.16 4.52 0.48
CA LEU A 98 -3.91 3.08 0.36
C LEU A 98 -4.97 2.43 -0.52
N SER A 99 -4.53 1.71 -1.54
CA SER A 99 -5.38 0.92 -2.44
C SER A 99 -5.18 -0.59 -2.23
N PHE A 100 -5.20 -1.03 -0.97
CA PHE A 100 -5.06 -2.43 -0.59
C PHE A 100 -6.22 -3.27 -1.16
N ASP A 101 -5.91 -4.23 -2.04
CA ASP A 101 -6.89 -5.19 -2.57
C ASP A 101 -6.96 -6.42 -1.65
N TYR A 102 -5.84 -7.16 -1.55
CA TYR A 102 -5.75 -8.38 -0.75
C TYR A 102 -4.30 -8.73 -0.40
N ALA A 103 -4.16 -9.61 0.58
CA ALA A 103 -2.92 -10.30 0.92
C ALA A 103 -3.08 -11.81 0.72
N GLN A 104 -2.04 -12.47 0.23
CA GLN A 104 -1.94 -13.92 0.14
C GLN A 104 -0.76 -14.39 0.97
N TYR A 105 -0.95 -15.44 1.76
CA TYR A 105 0.10 -16.07 2.56
C TYR A 105 0.02 -17.60 2.43
N THR A 106 1.14 -18.28 2.66
CA THR A 106 1.28 -19.73 2.52
C THR A 106 1.92 -20.35 3.73
#